data_AF-A0A7V9JBE5-F1
#
_entry.id   AF-A0A7V9JBE5-F1
#
_cell.length_a   1.000
_cell.length_b   1.000
_cell.length_c   1.000
_cell.angle_alpha   90.00
_cell.angle_beta   90.00
_cell.angle_gamma   90.00
#
_symmetry.space_group_name_H-M   'P 1'
#
loop_
_entity.id
_entity.type
_entity.pdbx_description
1 polymer ?
#
loop_
_entity_poly.entity_id
_entity_poly.type
_entity_poly.pdbx_seq_one_letter_code
_entity_poly.pdbx_strand_id
1 'polypeptide(L)'
;MTLEPAKVSRTDEVGHASRGPGGLRRLVVILAYFAGWLLVAVPVAYNAFLTAERDTVLAGHDAAISPTSDGFATIDLGAYLPNVRYPTNSRLGVDITVGKTNVDSYEVLLQRYALIGGNPDGEIAKVTQLVRSMLMPSLLEGALVGLLGPIVWLVVGSRRRGELAAALARRRVTLVVVGLVAAVAAALAGLGLWDSRGDIAPVAEDDWQPIETMVPTGRIPLQAMALEVQSGLVTSGTRRLIESAFDSYQVSTEYYQDIADRALGLTGSLRQPALDETVALLVSDRHDNVGMDPVAHAIATAGGAT
;
A
#
# COMPACT_ATOMS: atom_id res chain seq x y z
N MET A 1 -43.79 -57.70 -64.81
CA MET A 1 -44.11 -56.33 -64.37
C MET A 1 -44.49 -56.43 -62.91
N THR A 2 -43.49 -56.29 -62.04
CA THR A 2 -43.59 -56.41 -60.58
C THR A 2 -42.53 -55.47 -60.03
N LEU A 3 -43.00 -54.40 -59.39
CA LEU A 3 -42.21 -53.35 -58.76
C LEU A 3 -41.90 -53.79 -57.33
N GLU A 4 -40.63 -53.78 -56.95
CA GLU A 4 -40.18 -53.97 -55.57
C GLU A 4 -39.43 -52.70 -55.12
N PRO A 5 -39.88 -51.99 -54.06
CA PRO A 5 -39.25 -50.75 -53.63
C PRO A 5 -38.09 -51.02 -52.67
N ALA A 6 -36.91 -50.48 -52.99
CA ALA A 6 -35.76 -50.46 -52.10
C ALA A 6 -36.03 -49.55 -50.89
N LYS A 7 -35.97 -50.15 -49.70
CA LYS A 7 -36.17 -49.53 -48.39
C LYS A 7 -34.95 -48.68 -48.03
N VAL A 8 -35.14 -47.36 -47.98
CA VAL A 8 -34.17 -46.39 -47.45
C VAL A 8 -34.14 -46.53 -45.93
N SER A 9 -33.06 -47.08 -45.36
CA SER A 9 -32.80 -47.02 -43.92
C SER A 9 -31.94 -45.80 -43.60
N ARG A 10 -32.61 -44.74 -43.16
CA ARG A 10 -32.02 -43.56 -42.53
C ARG A 10 -31.66 -43.95 -41.09
N THR A 11 -30.39 -44.23 -40.83
CA THR A 11 -29.86 -44.29 -39.46
C THR A 11 -29.31 -42.93 -39.12
N ASP A 12 -30.11 -42.17 -38.37
CA ASP A 12 -29.68 -40.95 -37.69
C ASP A 12 -28.73 -41.34 -36.55
N GLU A 13 -27.42 -41.31 -36.80
CA GLU A 13 -26.42 -41.28 -35.72
C GLU A 13 -26.37 -39.87 -35.13
N VAL A 14 -27.17 -39.67 -34.08
CA VAL A 14 -27.01 -38.54 -33.15
C VAL A 14 -25.68 -38.73 -32.42
N GLY A 15 -24.66 -37.99 -32.88
CA GLY A 15 -23.37 -37.89 -32.22
C GLY A 15 -23.50 -37.31 -30.81
N HIS A 16 -23.64 -38.19 -29.82
CA HIS A 16 -23.40 -37.83 -28.43
C HIS A 16 -21.92 -37.49 -28.25
N ALA A 17 -21.64 -36.19 -28.14
CA ALA A 17 -20.36 -35.66 -27.69
C ALA A 17 -20.07 -36.17 -26.27
N SER A 18 -19.39 -37.29 -26.17
CA SER A 18 -18.86 -37.84 -24.94
C SER A 18 -17.76 -36.90 -24.42
N ARG A 19 -18.11 -36.03 -23.47
CA ARG A 19 -17.11 -35.39 -22.59
C ARG A 19 -16.46 -36.49 -21.75
N GLY A 20 -15.38 -37.06 -22.27
CA GLY A 20 -14.69 -38.16 -21.63
C GLY A 20 -14.14 -37.81 -20.23
N PRO A 21 -13.98 -38.80 -19.33
CA PRO A 21 -13.49 -38.65 -17.95
C PRO A 21 -12.04 -38.11 -17.83
N GLY A 22 -11.34 -37.89 -18.94
CA GLY A 22 -10.01 -37.30 -18.98
C GLY A 22 -9.98 -35.79 -18.69
N GLY A 23 -11.09 -35.07 -18.92
CA GLY A 23 -11.15 -33.62 -18.69
C GLY A 23 -11.01 -33.24 -17.21
N LEU A 24 -11.72 -33.97 -16.34
CA LEU A 24 -11.72 -33.72 -14.90
C LEU A 24 -10.34 -33.97 -14.28
N ARG A 25 -9.69 -35.07 -14.67
CA ARG A 25 -8.34 -35.42 -14.19
C ARG A 25 -7.29 -34.38 -14.63
N ARG A 26 -7.36 -33.90 -15.87
CA ARG A 26 -6.46 -32.83 -16.35
C ARG A 26 -6.67 -31.52 -15.60
N LEU A 27 -7.93 -31.16 -15.34
CA LEU A 27 -8.28 -29.95 -14.59
C LEU A 27 -7.74 -30.01 -13.14
N VAL A 28 -7.90 -31.14 -12.45
CA VAL A 28 -7.35 -31.34 -11.10
C VAL A 28 -5.82 -31.21 -11.08
N VAL A 29 -5.14 -31.76 -12.08
CA VAL A 29 -3.68 -31.64 -12.19
C VAL A 29 -3.26 -30.19 -12.40
N ILE A 30 -3.92 -29.45 -13.30
CA ILE A 30 -3.64 -28.03 -13.54
C ILE A 30 -3.87 -27.21 -12.27
N LEU A 31 -4.99 -27.45 -11.56
CA LEU A 31 -5.28 -26.78 -10.30
C LEU A 31 -4.23 -27.10 -9.22
N ALA A 32 -3.73 -28.33 -9.16
CA ALA A 32 -2.66 -28.69 -8.22
C ALA A 32 -1.34 -27.97 -8.51
N TYR A 33 -0.96 -27.85 -9.79
CA TYR A 33 0.21 -27.06 -10.20
C TYR A 33 0.03 -25.57 -9.89
N PHE A 34 -1.15 -25.04 -10.18
CA PHE A 34 -1.48 -23.65 -9.90
C PHE A 34 -1.47 -23.37 -8.38
N ALA A 35 -2.04 -24.27 -7.57
CA ALA A 35 -2.01 -24.16 -6.12
C ALA A 35 -0.58 -24.24 -5.56
N GLY A 36 0.24 -25.15 -6.08
CA GLY A 36 1.66 -25.25 -5.69
C GLY A 36 2.47 -24.02 -6.06
N TRP A 37 2.22 -23.44 -7.25
CA TRP A 37 2.80 -22.17 -7.66
C TRP A 37 2.36 -21.03 -6.73
N LEU A 38 1.06 -20.92 -6.44
CA LEU A 38 0.51 -19.86 -5.59
C LEU A 38 1.01 -19.95 -4.14
N LEU A 39 1.23 -21.16 -3.63
CA LEU A 39 1.78 -21.41 -2.30
C LEU A 39 3.19 -20.84 -2.13
N VAL A 40 3.99 -20.78 -3.20
CA VAL A 40 5.33 -20.16 -3.18
C VAL A 40 5.26 -18.69 -3.59
N ALA A 41 4.47 -18.36 -4.63
CA ALA A 41 4.42 -17.03 -5.19
C ALA A 41 3.87 -15.99 -4.22
N VAL A 42 2.80 -16.32 -3.48
CA VAL A 42 2.14 -15.36 -2.58
C VAL A 42 3.02 -14.97 -1.39
N PRO A 43 3.62 -15.91 -0.62
CA PRO A 43 4.52 -15.54 0.46
C PRO A 43 5.75 -14.75 -0.01
N VAL A 44 6.33 -15.11 -1.16
CA VAL A 44 7.48 -14.38 -1.72
C VAL A 44 7.06 -12.98 -2.15
N ALA A 45 5.94 -12.83 -2.86
CA ALA A 45 5.42 -11.51 -3.24
C ALA A 45 5.10 -10.65 -2.02
N TYR A 46 4.50 -11.23 -0.99
CA TYR A 46 4.20 -10.54 0.26
C TYR A 46 5.47 -10.06 0.97
N ASN A 47 6.50 -10.91 1.06
CA ASN A 47 7.78 -10.54 1.65
C ASN A 47 8.51 -9.47 0.82
N ALA A 48 8.55 -9.63 -0.51
CA ALA A 48 9.13 -8.66 -1.43
C ALA A 48 8.39 -7.31 -1.35
N PHE A 49 7.08 -7.32 -1.09
CA PHE A 49 6.31 -6.11 -0.86
C PHE A 49 6.73 -5.44 0.45
N LEU A 50 6.76 -6.16 1.58
CA LEU A 50 7.15 -5.60 2.89
C LEU A 50 8.61 -5.18 3.01
N THR A 51 9.46 -5.60 2.07
CA THR A 51 10.88 -5.19 1.99
C THR A 51 11.11 -4.15 0.90
N ALA A 52 10.07 -3.75 0.17
CA ALA A 52 10.18 -2.70 -0.83
C ALA A 52 10.34 -1.34 -0.17
N GLU A 53 11.23 -0.53 -0.71
CA GLU A 53 11.48 0.84 -0.28
C GLU A 53 11.48 1.74 -1.52
N ARG A 54 10.94 2.95 -1.37
CA ARG A 54 10.97 3.97 -2.42
C ARG A 54 11.27 5.34 -1.84
N ASP A 55 12.29 5.97 -2.40
CA ASP A 55 12.57 7.38 -2.17
C ASP A 55 11.55 8.26 -2.91
N THR A 56 11.08 9.29 -2.22
CA THR A 56 10.25 10.34 -2.77
C THR A 56 10.51 11.64 -2.02
N VAL A 57 10.09 12.76 -2.59
CA VAL A 57 9.90 13.98 -1.81
C VAL A 57 8.52 13.92 -1.16
N LEU A 58 8.41 14.01 0.16
CA LEU A 58 7.16 14.12 0.89
C LEU A 58 7.20 15.42 1.68
N ALA A 59 6.16 16.26 1.57
CA ALA A 59 6.11 17.52 2.34
C ALA A 59 7.36 18.43 2.17
N GLY A 60 8.03 18.38 1.01
CA GLY A 60 9.26 19.16 0.73
C GLY A 60 10.57 18.53 1.22
N HIS A 61 10.54 17.32 1.78
CA HIS A 61 11.72 16.60 2.27
C HIS A 61 11.92 15.28 1.53
N ASP A 62 13.18 14.91 1.35
CA ASP A 62 13.51 13.55 0.94
C ASP A 62 12.98 12.60 2.02
N ALA A 63 12.22 11.60 1.60
CA ALA A 63 11.62 10.60 2.47
C ALA A 63 11.71 9.23 1.81
N ALA A 64 12.06 8.23 2.60
CA ALA A 64 11.98 6.83 2.21
C ALA A 64 10.66 6.24 2.72
N ILE A 65 9.93 5.57 1.84
CA ILE A 65 8.63 4.98 2.16
C ILE A 65 8.73 3.47 2.02
N SER A 66 8.31 2.76 3.06
CA SER A 66 8.27 1.30 3.14
C SER A 66 6.91 0.81 3.63
N PRO A 67 6.29 -0.22 3.03
CA PRO A 67 5.02 -0.74 3.51
C PRO A 67 5.23 -1.66 4.72
N THR A 68 4.30 -1.62 5.66
CA THR A 68 4.32 -2.43 6.89
C THR A 68 3.02 -3.22 7.05
N SER A 69 3.00 -4.13 8.02
CA SER A 69 1.82 -4.95 8.35
C SER A 69 1.27 -4.69 9.76
N ASP A 70 1.69 -3.60 10.39
CA ASP A 70 1.26 -3.18 11.72
C ASP A 70 -0.07 -2.41 11.70
N GLY A 71 -0.48 -1.92 10.52
CA GLY A 71 -1.69 -1.13 10.34
C GLY A 71 -1.54 0.34 10.72
N PHE A 72 -0.31 0.83 10.93
CA PHE A 72 -0.03 2.21 11.28
C PHE A 72 0.74 2.92 10.15
N ALA A 73 0.44 4.19 9.96
CA ALA A 73 1.27 5.12 9.21
C ALA A 73 2.23 5.75 10.21
N THR A 74 3.48 5.30 10.23
CA THR A 74 4.53 5.77 11.13
C THR A 74 5.42 6.74 10.37
N ILE A 75 5.74 7.87 11.01
CA ILE A 75 6.70 8.85 10.51
C ILE A 75 7.90 8.83 11.45
N ASP A 76 9.03 8.38 10.93
CA ASP A 76 10.32 8.45 11.61
C ASP A 76 10.95 9.82 11.34
N LEU A 77 11.07 10.60 12.41
CA LEU A 77 11.61 11.96 12.39
C LEU A 77 13.10 12.01 12.78
N GLY A 78 13.73 10.84 12.95
CA GLY A 78 15.14 10.69 13.30
C GLY A 78 15.44 10.90 14.79
N ALA A 79 16.72 11.03 15.11
CA ALA A 79 17.23 10.94 16.48
C ALA A 79 16.80 12.07 17.44
N TYR A 80 16.22 13.16 16.94
CA TYR A 80 15.99 14.39 17.72
C TYR A 80 14.52 14.71 17.96
N LEU A 81 13.60 14.07 17.23
CA LEU A 81 12.17 14.25 17.37
C LEU A 81 11.52 12.91 17.66
N PRO A 82 10.47 12.87 18.50
CA PRO A 82 9.76 11.62 18.74
C PRO A 82 9.06 11.18 17.46
N ASN A 83 9.16 9.90 17.13
CA ASN A 83 8.39 9.33 16.04
C ASN A 83 6.89 9.43 16.35
N VAL A 84 6.08 9.59 15.30
CA VAL A 84 4.63 9.69 15.42
C VAL A 84 3.99 8.62 14.54
N ARG A 85 2.85 8.08 14.98
CA ARG A 85 2.09 7.12 14.18
C ARG A 85 0.60 7.37 14.22
N TYR A 86 -0.08 6.99 13.14
CA TYR A 86 -1.52 7.15 12.98
C TYR A 86 -2.16 5.86 12.46
N PRO A 87 -3.30 5.41 13.00
CA PRO A 87 -3.94 4.17 12.55
C PRO A 87 -4.50 4.32 11.13
N THR A 88 -4.15 3.40 10.23
CA THR A 88 -4.64 3.39 8.84
C THR A 88 -6.04 2.78 8.68
N ASN A 89 -6.61 2.23 9.76
CA ASN A 89 -7.83 1.40 9.74
C ASN A 89 -7.74 0.18 8.81
N SER A 90 -6.53 -0.30 8.54
CA SER A 90 -6.26 -1.47 7.72
C SER A 90 -5.16 -2.33 8.37
N ARG A 91 -4.93 -3.53 7.85
CA ARG A 91 -3.78 -4.37 8.28
C ARG A 91 -2.46 -3.94 7.63
N LEU A 92 -2.52 -3.10 6.61
CA LEU A 92 -1.36 -2.55 5.94
C LEU A 92 -1.06 -1.19 6.53
N GLY A 93 0.16 -1.03 7.00
CA GLY A 93 0.70 0.25 7.41
C GLY A 93 1.70 0.78 6.40
N VAL A 94 2.34 1.87 6.77
CA VAL A 94 3.45 2.47 6.03
C VAL A 94 4.41 3.07 7.04
N ASP A 95 5.69 2.83 6.84
CA ASP A 95 6.77 3.51 7.54
C ASP A 95 7.37 4.57 6.61
N ILE A 96 7.51 5.78 7.12
CA ILE A 96 7.95 6.96 6.40
C ILE A 96 9.16 7.51 7.12
N THR A 97 10.35 7.20 6.63
CA THR A 97 11.59 7.75 7.18
C THR A 97 11.89 9.09 6.53
N VAL A 98 11.80 10.17 7.30
CA VAL A 98 12.13 11.50 6.81
C VAL A 98 13.65 11.68 6.81
N GLY A 99 14.20 12.00 5.66
CA GLY A 99 15.62 12.25 5.46
C GLY A 99 16.13 13.49 6.20
N LYS A 100 17.46 13.62 6.30
CA LYS A 100 18.11 14.72 7.03
C LYS A 100 17.72 16.07 6.43
N THR A 101 17.02 16.87 7.22
CA THR A 101 16.70 18.26 6.91
C THR A 101 17.90 19.17 7.26
N ASN A 102 18.55 19.76 6.26
CA ASN A 102 19.57 20.80 6.45
C ASN A 102 18.90 22.15 6.66
N VAL A 103 18.48 22.50 7.89
CA VAL A 103 17.93 23.84 8.17
C VAL A 103 18.41 24.38 9.51
N ASP A 104 18.70 25.69 9.53
CA ASP A 104 19.31 26.44 10.63
C ASP A 104 18.41 26.68 11.86
N SER A 105 17.12 26.29 11.82
CA SER A 105 16.13 26.55 12.89
C SER A 105 14.95 25.58 12.90
N TYR A 106 14.75 24.89 14.03
CA TYR A 106 13.73 23.85 14.25
C TYR A 106 12.29 24.38 14.39
N GLU A 107 12.12 25.60 14.89
CA GLU A 107 10.80 26.20 15.14
C GLU A 107 10.10 26.56 13.83
N VAL A 108 10.88 27.01 12.84
CA VAL A 108 10.41 27.31 11.48
C VAL A 108 9.97 26.03 10.75
N LEU A 109 10.66 24.91 10.97
CA LEU A 109 10.29 23.61 10.42
C LEU A 109 8.93 23.14 10.95
N LEU A 110 8.71 23.21 12.27
CA LEU A 110 7.45 22.78 12.88
C LEU A 110 6.26 23.62 12.45
N GLN A 111 6.42 24.94 12.32
CA GLN A 111 5.39 25.82 11.77
C GLN A 111 5.06 25.45 10.32
N ARG A 112 6.07 25.10 9.51
CA ARG A 112 5.88 24.66 8.12
C ARG A 112 5.19 23.29 8.04
N TYR A 113 5.56 22.35 8.89
CA TYR A 113 4.91 21.02 8.94
C TYR A 113 3.48 21.08 9.45
N ALA A 114 3.18 21.97 10.39
CA ALA A 114 1.81 22.22 10.84
C ALA A 114 0.93 22.72 9.69
N LEU A 115 1.48 23.56 8.80
CA LEU A 115 0.79 24.05 7.61
C LEU A 115 0.50 22.93 6.60
N ILE A 116 1.46 22.02 6.40
CA ILE A 116 1.30 20.84 5.54
C ILE A 116 0.27 19.85 6.14
N GLY A 117 0.28 19.69 7.46
CA GLY A 117 -0.70 18.85 8.17
C GLY A 117 -2.14 19.29 7.95
N GLY A 118 -2.39 20.59 7.75
CA GLY A 118 -3.74 21.18 7.58
C GLY A 118 -4.55 20.66 6.39
N ASN A 119 -3.89 20.17 5.34
CA ASN A 119 -4.56 19.63 4.15
C ASN A 119 -3.77 18.43 3.58
N PRO A 120 -3.78 17.27 4.24
CA PRO A 120 -2.84 16.18 3.94
C PRO A 120 -3.21 15.37 2.69
N ASP A 121 -4.37 15.59 2.07
CA ASP A 121 -4.94 14.71 1.05
C ASP A 121 -4.00 14.46 -0.15
N GLY A 122 -3.29 15.50 -0.61
CA GLY A 122 -2.33 15.36 -1.69
C GLY A 122 -1.15 14.46 -1.33
N GLU A 123 -0.64 14.59 -0.10
CA GLU A 123 0.46 13.76 0.39
C GLU A 123 -0.02 12.31 0.66
N ILE A 124 -1.23 12.13 1.19
CA ILE A 124 -1.86 10.81 1.38
C ILE A 124 -2.04 10.10 0.03
N ALA A 125 -2.54 10.80 -0.99
CA ALA A 125 -2.72 10.25 -2.32
C ALA A 125 -1.38 9.83 -2.94
N LYS A 126 -0.35 10.64 -2.76
CA LYS A 126 1.02 10.35 -3.22
C LYS A 126 1.60 9.11 -2.56
N VAL A 127 1.57 9.02 -1.22
CA VAL A 127 2.03 7.84 -0.48
C VAL A 127 1.25 6.59 -0.90
N THR A 128 -0.07 6.70 -1.02
CA THR A 128 -0.94 5.59 -1.47
C THR A 128 -0.57 5.11 -2.86
N GLN A 129 -0.34 6.03 -3.79
CA GLN A 129 0.08 5.71 -5.15
C GLN A 129 1.45 5.03 -5.16
N LEU A 130 2.39 5.52 -4.34
CA LEU A 130 3.72 4.95 -4.25
C LEU A 130 3.71 3.53 -3.69
N VAL A 131 2.99 3.29 -2.59
CA VAL A 131 2.80 1.94 -2.02
C VAL A 131 2.11 1.02 -3.03
N ARG A 132 1.08 1.49 -3.74
CA ARG A 132 0.45 0.71 -4.82
C ARG A 132 1.42 0.40 -5.96
N SER A 133 2.34 1.31 -6.28
CA SER A 133 3.35 1.10 -7.34
C SER A 133 4.37 0.02 -6.98
N MET A 134 4.59 -0.25 -5.68
CA MET A 134 5.45 -1.34 -5.21
C MET A 134 4.79 -2.72 -5.38
N LEU A 135 3.45 -2.78 -5.36
CA LEU A 135 2.72 -4.04 -5.41
C LEU A 135 3.01 -4.83 -6.69
N MET A 136 2.99 -4.18 -7.86
CA MET A 136 3.16 -4.88 -9.14
C MET A 136 4.56 -5.50 -9.30
N PRO A 137 5.67 -4.79 -9.03
CA PRO A 137 7.00 -5.39 -8.96
C PRO A 137 7.08 -6.60 -8.01
N SER A 138 6.55 -6.48 -6.79
CA SER A 138 6.60 -7.58 -5.82
C SER A 138 5.77 -8.79 -6.25
N LEU A 139 4.61 -8.57 -6.87
CA LEU A 139 3.81 -9.65 -7.47
C LEU A 139 4.54 -10.35 -8.62
N LEU A 140 5.25 -9.60 -9.47
CA LEU A 140 6.05 -10.17 -10.56
C LEU A 140 7.22 -10.98 -10.01
N GLU A 141 7.92 -10.46 -9.00
CA GLU A 141 9.02 -11.17 -8.34
C GLU A 141 8.54 -12.48 -7.71
N GLY A 142 7.45 -12.43 -6.93
CA GLY A 142 6.84 -13.63 -6.37
C GLY A 142 6.33 -14.59 -7.44
N ALA A 143 5.75 -14.11 -8.54
CA ALA A 143 5.32 -14.95 -9.65
C ALA A 143 6.49 -15.69 -10.30
N LEU A 144 7.60 -15.00 -10.55
CA LEU A 144 8.82 -15.56 -11.16
C LEU A 144 9.48 -16.58 -10.24
N VAL A 145 9.69 -16.25 -8.96
CA VAL A 145 10.24 -17.18 -7.97
C VAL A 145 9.30 -18.36 -7.74
N GLY A 146 7.99 -18.11 -7.75
CA GLY A 146 6.95 -19.12 -7.61
C GLY A 146 7.01 -20.20 -8.68
N LEU A 147 7.53 -19.91 -9.89
CA LEU A 147 7.72 -20.90 -10.96
C LEU A 147 8.68 -22.03 -10.56
N LEU A 148 9.55 -21.81 -9.57
CA LEU A 148 10.41 -22.87 -9.03
C LEU A 148 9.61 -24.05 -8.49
N GLY A 149 8.45 -23.80 -7.87
CA GLY A 149 7.56 -24.86 -7.36
C GLY A 149 7.15 -25.89 -8.42
N PRO A 150 6.43 -25.47 -9.49
CA PRO A 150 6.06 -26.37 -10.58
C PRO A 150 7.28 -26.92 -11.33
N ILE A 151 8.37 -26.17 -11.49
CA ILE A 151 9.60 -26.66 -12.15
C ILE A 151 10.22 -27.81 -11.35
N VAL A 152 10.40 -27.66 -10.03
CA VAL A 152 10.93 -28.72 -9.16
C VAL A 152 10.03 -29.94 -9.21
N TRP A 153 8.70 -29.75 -9.14
CA TRP A 153 7.75 -30.85 -9.25
C TRP A 153 7.78 -31.55 -10.63
N LEU A 154 8.03 -30.78 -11.69
CA LEU A 154 8.25 -31.32 -13.04
C LEU A 154 9.49 -32.22 -13.07
N VAL A 155 10.60 -31.77 -12.48
CA VAL A 155 11.88 -32.49 -12.41
C VAL A 155 11.81 -33.77 -11.56
N VAL A 156 11.01 -33.81 -10.49
CA VAL A 156 10.85 -35.00 -9.61
C VAL A 156 10.39 -36.26 -10.37
N GLY A 157 9.76 -36.12 -11.55
CA GLY A 157 9.41 -37.24 -12.43
C GLY A 157 8.20 -38.07 -11.96
N SER A 158 7.51 -38.73 -12.91
CA SER A 158 6.22 -39.41 -12.67
C SER A 158 6.28 -40.54 -11.63
N ARG A 159 7.41 -41.23 -11.53
CA ARG A 159 7.61 -42.37 -10.61
C ARG A 159 7.68 -41.94 -9.15
N ARG A 160 8.50 -40.93 -8.82
CA ARG A 160 8.62 -40.39 -7.45
C ARG A 160 7.38 -39.61 -7.02
N ARG A 161 6.61 -39.03 -7.95
CA ARG A 161 5.32 -38.38 -7.64
C ARG A 161 4.28 -39.35 -7.07
N GLY A 162 4.25 -40.60 -7.55
CA GLY A 162 3.35 -41.63 -7.02
C GLY A 162 3.73 -42.04 -5.59
N GLU A 163 5.03 -42.16 -5.33
CA GLU A 163 5.57 -42.47 -4.00
C GLU A 163 5.33 -41.32 -3.00
N LEU A 164 5.52 -40.07 -3.43
CA LEU A 164 5.23 -38.87 -2.64
C LEU A 164 3.72 -38.68 -2.39
N ALA A 165 2.86 -38.95 -3.37
CA ALA A 165 1.41 -38.87 -3.19
C ALA A 165 0.90 -39.94 -2.21
N ALA A 166 1.44 -41.17 -2.28
CA ALA A 166 1.17 -42.22 -1.30
C ALA A 166 1.68 -41.87 0.11
N ALA A 167 2.79 -41.13 0.20
CA ALA A 167 3.30 -40.63 1.47
C ALA A 167 2.47 -39.45 2.03
N LEU A 168 2.05 -38.49 1.18
CA LEU A 168 1.19 -37.35 1.53
C LEU A 168 -0.25 -37.74 1.89
N ALA A 169 -0.72 -38.91 1.46
CA ALA A 169 -2.02 -39.43 1.93
C ALA A 169 -2.05 -39.63 3.46
N ARG A 170 -0.88 -39.70 4.11
CA ARG A 170 -0.76 -39.67 5.57
C ARG A 170 -0.74 -38.21 6.04
N ARG A 171 -1.80 -37.79 6.74
CA ARG A 171 -2.02 -36.43 7.31
C ARG A 171 -0.78 -35.78 7.96
N ARG A 172 0.10 -36.59 8.57
CA ARG A 172 1.33 -36.12 9.22
C ARG A 172 2.41 -35.66 8.24
N VAL A 173 2.52 -36.28 7.06
CA VAL A 173 3.56 -35.95 6.07
C VAL A 173 3.23 -34.66 5.34
N THR A 174 1.95 -34.39 5.07
CA THR A 174 1.49 -33.14 4.46
C THR A 174 1.82 -31.92 5.32
N LEU A 175 1.59 -32.01 6.63
CA LEU A 175 1.93 -30.92 7.56
C LEU A 175 3.44 -30.68 7.62
N VAL A 176 4.25 -31.74 7.55
CA VAL A 176 5.72 -31.63 7.56
C VAL A 176 6.25 -31.03 6.27
N VAL A 177 5.72 -31.41 5.10
CA VAL A 177 6.18 -30.86 3.81
C VAL A 177 5.72 -29.40 3.65
N VAL A 178 4.48 -29.07 4.00
CA VAL A 178 4.00 -27.69 4.02
C VAL A 178 4.80 -26.86 5.02
N GLY A 179 5.06 -27.39 6.21
CA GLY A 179 5.90 -26.76 7.22
C GLY A 179 7.35 -26.55 6.74
N LEU A 180 7.92 -27.51 6.01
CA LEU A 180 9.29 -27.41 5.49
C LEU A 180 9.38 -26.38 4.36
N VAL A 181 8.43 -26.35 3.43
CA VAL A 181 8.39 -25.34 2.36
C VAL A 181 8.16 -23.95 2.95
N ALA A 182 7.25 -23.82 3.93
CA ALA A 182 7.06 -22.59 4.66
C ALA A 182 8.33 -22.18 5.44
N ALA A 183 9.03 -23.13 6.06
CA ALA A 183 10.27 -22.87 6.79
C ALA A 183 11.43 -22.51 5.86
N VAL A 184 11.53 -23.10 4.67
CA VAL A 184 12.55 -22.75 3.68
C VAL A 184 12.24 -21.39 3.04
N ALA A 185 10.98 -21.09 2.75
CA ALA A 185 10.58 -19.75 2.30
C ALA A 185 10.86 -18.70 3.39
N ALA A 186 10.56 -19.01 4.66
CA ALA A 186 10.87 -18.14 5.79
C ALA A 186 12.38 -18.03 6.05
N ALA A 187 13.15 -19.09 5.88
CA ALA A 187 14.61 -19.07 6.02
C ALA A 187 15.26 -18.28 4.88
N LEU A 188 14.79 -18.43 3.64
CA LEU A 188 15.28 -17.62 2.51
C LEU A 188 14.91 -16.14 2.67
N ALA A 189 13.75 -15.83 3.26
CA ALA A 189 13.38 -14.47 3.66
C ALA A 189 14.21 -13.94 4.84
N GLY A 190 14.54 -14.79 5.82
CA GLY A 190 15.27 -14.43 7.03
C GLY A 190 16.80 -14.43 6.91
N LEU A 191 17.38 -15.05 5.87
CA LEU A 191 18.83 -15.12 5.64
C LEU A 191 19.43 -13.78 5.15
N GLY A 192 18.64 -12.72 5.05
CA GLY A 192 19.14 -11.37 4.74
C GLY A 192 19.75 -11.20 3.34
N LEU A 193 19.62 -12.19 2.45
CA LEU A 193 20.12 -12.10 1.06
C LEU A 193 19.41 -11.00 0.25
N TRP A 194 18.29 -10.47 0.75
CA TRP A 194 17.55 -9.32 0.24
C TRP A 194 17.44 -8.16 1.24
N ASP A 195 18.04 -8.28 2.43
CA ASP A 195 17.96 -7.23 3.44
C ASP A 195 18.92 -6.12 3.06
N SER A 196 18.40 -5.16 2.28
CA SER A 196 19.08 -3.91 1.96
C SER A 196 18.85 -2.86 3.05
N ARG A 197 18.21 -3.22 4.17
CA ARG A 197 18.04 -2.30 5.29
C ARG A 197 19.40 -2.05 5.91
N GLY A 198 19.94 -0.87 5.66
CA GLY A 198 20.98 -0.33 6.52
C GLY A 198 20.45 -0.28 7.95
N ASP A 199 21.25 -0.78 8.89
CA ASP A 199 21.16 -0.74 10.36
C ASP A 199 20.16 0.24 11.03
N ILE A 200 18.87 0.10 10.77
CA ILE A 200 17.82 0.72 11.60
C ILE A 200 17.26 -0.41 12.45
N ALA A 201 17.75 -0.49 13.68
CA ALA A 201 17.25 -1.43 14.67
C ALA A 201 15.71 -1.29 14.77
N PRO A 202 14.94 -2.40 14.75
CA PRO A 202 13.51 -2.33 14.99
C PRO A 202 13.29 -1.62 16.33
N VAL A 203 12.58 -0.50 16.28
CA VAL A 203 12.23 0.28 17.46
C VAL A 203 11.44 -0.64 18.40
N ALA A 204 11.95 -0.83 19.61
CA ALA A 204 11.32 -1.66 20.62
C ALA A 204 9.84 -1.27 20.82
N GLU A 205 8.96 -2.26 20.88
CA GLU A 205 7.50 -2.17 20.83
C GLU A 205 6.84 -1.36 21.97
N ASP A 206 7.58 -0.83 22.94
CA ASP A 206 7.04 -0.57 24.28
C ASP A 206 6.77 0.90 24.67
N ASP A 207 6.76 1.86 23.75
CA ASP A 207 6.64 3.27 24.19
C ASP A 207 5.80 4.18 23.28
N TRP A 208 4.65 3.71 22.81
CA TRP A 208 3.67 4.56 22.13
C TRP A 208 2.63 5.09 23.12
N GLN A 209 2.46 6.41 23.14
CA GLN A 209 1.45 7.05 23.97
C GLN A 209 0.46 7.85 23.14
N PRO A 210 -0.85 7.82 23.46
CA PRO A 210 -1.82 8.70 22.83
C PRO A 210 -1.42 10.15 23.01
N ILE A 211 -1.64 10.98 21.99
CA ILE A 211 -1.32 12.41 22.03
C ILE A 211 -1.99 13.15 23.21
N GLU A 212 -3.12 12.65 23.69
CA GLU A 212 -3.87 13.16 24.84
C GLU A 212 -3.09 13.11 26.16
N THR A 213 -2.08 12.24 26.27
CA THR A 213 -1.20 12.21 27.46
C THR A 213 -0.22 13.39 27.45
N MET A 214 -0.01 14.02 26.30
CA MET A 214 0.99 15.06 26.10
C MET A 214 0.39 16.45 26.06
N VAL A 215 -0.79 16.60 25.45
CA VAL A 215 -1.46 17.89 25.22
C VAL A 215 -2.90 17.82 25.76
N PRO A 216 -3.44 18.88 26.38
CA PRO A 216 -4.85 18.90 26.78
C PRO A 216 -5.79 18.67 25.58
N THR A 217 -6.75 17.76 25.70
CA THR A 217 -7.67 17.34 24.62
C THR A 217 -8.35 18.51 23.90
N GLY A 218 -8.67 19.59 24.61
CA GLY A 218 -9.30 20.78 24.02
C GLY A 218 -8.43 21.57 23.04
N ARG A 219 -7.14 21.25 22.90
CA ARG A 219 -6.21 21.86 21.94
C ARG A 219 -5.80 20.91 20.82
N ILE A 220 -6.29 19.67 20.83
CA ILE A 220 -5.95 18.65 19.84
C ILE A 220 -6.99 18.72 18.71
N PRO A 221 -6.58 18.94 17.45
CA PRO A 221 -7.48 18.85 16.32
C PRO A 221 -8.15 17.46 16.25
N LEU A 222 -9.42 17.39 15.86
CA LEU A 222 -10.16 16.12 15.76
C LEU A 222 -9.42 15.09 14.90
N GLN A 223 -8.76 15.54 13.83
CA GLN A 223 -8.00 14.70 12.91
C GLN A 223 -6.78 14.06 13.60
N ALA A 224 -6.21 14.72 14.60
CA ALA A 224 -5.01 14.28 15.32
C ALA A 224 -5.33 13.47 16.59
N MET A 225 -6.61 13.28 16.96
CA MET A 225 -6.96 12.58 18.21
C MET A 225 -6.45 11.15 18.28
N ALA A 226 -6.40 10.45 17.14
CA ALA A 226 -5.89 9.08 17.07
C ALA A 226 -4.36 9.00 16.92
N LEU A 227 -3.66 10.14 16.98
CA LEU A 227 -2.20 10.20 16.86
C LEU A 227 -1.54 9.63 18.11
N GLU A 228 -0.53 8.79 17.90
CA GLU A 228 0.34 8.28 18.96
C GLU A 228 1.76 8.80 18.75
N VAL A 229 2.44 9.08 19.86
CA VAL A 229 3.78 9.66 19.88
C VAL A 229 4.69 8.76 20.71
N GLN A 230 5.91 8.57 20.24
CA GLN A 230 6.92 7.79 20.93
C GLN A 230 7.37 8.49 22.23
N SER A 231 7.32 7.79 23.37
CA SER A 231 7.53 8.35 24.70
C SER A 231 9.00 8.64 25.03
N GLY A 232 9.94 7.90 24.43
CA GLY A 232 11.36 7.90 24.78
C GLY A 232 12.10 9.24 24.59
N LEU A 233 11.53 10.19 23.85
CA LEU A 233 12.12 11.50 23.55
C LEU A 233 11.25 12.68 24.02
N VAL A 234 10.24 12.42 24.87
CA VAL A 234 9.28 13.45 25.28
C VAL A 234 9.84 14.28 26.43
N THR A 235 10.17 15.54 26.15
CA THR A 235 10.56 16.55 27.14
C THR A 235 9.54 17.67 27.25
N SER A 236 9.67 18.53 28.28
CA SER A 236 8.86 19.76 28.37
C SER A 236 9.09 20.74 27.21
N GLY A 237 10.25 20.66 26.54
CA GLY A 237 10.53 21.37 25.29
C GLY A 237 9.70 20.79 24.15
N THR A 238 9.77 19.46 23.97
CA THR A 238 9.01 18.72 22.95
C THR A 238 7.50 18.96 23.06
N ARG A 239 6.94 18.98 24.28
CA ARG A 239 5.52 19.30 24.50
C ARG A 239 5.14 20.68 23.97
N ARG A 240 5.92 21.72 24.28
CA ARG A 240 5.67 23.09 23.81
C ARG A 240 5.74 23.19 22.28
N LEU A 241 6.65 22.45 21.67
CA LEU A 241 6.78 22.36 20.21
C LEU A 241 5.53 21.74 19.56
N ILE A 242 5.01 20.64 20.13
CA ILE A 242 3.78 20.00 19.66
C ILE A 242 2.57 20.93 19.84
N GLU A 243 2.44 21.58 20.99
CA GLU A 243 1.36 22.56 21.24
C GLU A 243 1.41 23.72 20.22
N SER A 244 2.60 24.27 19.97
CA SER A 244 2.79 25.32 18.98
C SER A 244 2.46 24.85 17.55
N ALA A 245 2.77 23.60 17.22
CA ALA A 245 2.39 23.02 15.94
C ALA A 245 0.87 22.89 15.80
N PHE A 246 0.13 22.49 16.84
CA PHE A 246 -1.33 22.46 16.79
C PHE A 246 -1.97 23.84 16.70
N ASP A 247 -1.46 24.82 17.45
CA ASP A 247 -1.93 26.21 17.33
C ASP A 247 -1.70 26.72 15.89
N SER A 248 -0.52 26.45 15.31
CA SER A 248 -0.19 26.83 13.93
C SER A 248 -1.06 26.12 12.90
N TYR A 249 -1.32 24.83 13.10
CA TYR A 249 -2.20 24.02 12.25
C TYR A 249 -3.61 24.62 12.21
N GLN A 250 -4.16 24.98 13.38
CA GLN A 250 -5.51 25.52 13.47
C GLN A 250 -5.60 26.88 12.76
N VAL A 251 -4.69 27.80 13.07
CA VAL A 251 -4.64 29.12 12.42
C VAL A 251 -4.49 28.99 10.90
N SER A 252 -3.60 28.10 10.45
CA SER A 252 -3.38 27.87 9.02
C SER A 252 -4.63 27.29 8.34
N THR A 253 -5.28 26.31 8.98
CA THR A 253 -6.48 25.66 8.43
C THR A 253 -7.62 26.67 8.29
N GLU A 254 -7.88 27.45 9.33
CA GLU A 254 -8.90 28.50 9.31
C GLU A 254 -8.60 29.55 8.22
N TYR A 255 -7.33 29.96 8.09
CA TYR A 255 -6.90 30.92 7.07
C TYR A 255 -7.14 30.42 5.64
N TYR A 256 -6.71 29.18 5.31
CA TYR A 256 -6.89 28.64 3.96
C TYR A 256 -8.36 28.30 3.65
N GLN A 257 -9.14 27.90 4.65
CA GLN A 257 -10.59 27.71 4.49
C GLN A 257 -11.28 29.05 4.17
N ASP A 258 -10.98 30.13 4.90
CA ASP A 258 -11.53 31.46 4.59
C ASP A 258 -11.14 31.93 3.17
N ILE A 259 -9.92 31.67 2.72
CA ILE A 259 -9.52 31.99 1.35
C ILE A 259 -10.27 31.13 0.32
N ALA A 260 -10.40 29.82 0.55
CA ALA A 260 -11.13 28.93 -0.35
C ALA A 260 -12.60 29.34 -0.47
N ASP A 261 -13.25 29.69 0.63
CA ASP A 261 -14.63 30.18 0.65
C ASP A 261 -14.78 31.49 -0.13
N ARG A 262 -13.82 32.43 0.03
CA ARG A 262 -13.79 33.66 -0.77
C ARG A 262 -13.55 33.39 -2.24
N ALA A 263 -12.73 32.40 -2.58
CA ALA A 263 -12.46 32.02 -3.96
C ALA A 263 -13.71 31.48 -4.67
N LEU A 264 -14.59 30.75 -3.98
CA LEU A 264 -15.90 30.34 -4.53
C LEU A 264 -16.78 31.56 -4.87
N GLY A 265 -16.65 32.65 -4.11
CA GLY A 265 -17.29 33.94 -4.41
C GLY A 265 -16.90 34.54 -5.76
N LEU A 266 -15.85 34.04 -6.43
CA LEU A 266 -15.39 34.53 -7.74
C LEU A 266 -16.21 33.99 -8.92
N THR A 267 -17.17 33.09 -8.71
CA THR A 267 -17.95 32.43 -9.78
C THR A 267 -18.60 33.43 -10.77
N GLY A 268 -18.95 34.64 -10.32
CA GLY A 268 -19.48 35.72 -11.19
C GLY A 268 -18.44 36.69 -11.75
N SER A 269 -17.19 36.60 -11.30
CA SER A 269 -16.08 37.49 -11.70
C SER A 269 -15.12 36.81 -12.68
N LEU A 270 -15.13 35.48 -12.75
CA LEU A 270 -14.33 34.70 -13.69
C LEU A 270 -15.10 34.47 -14.98
N ARG A 271 -14.37 34.41 -16.09
CA ARG A 271 -14.93 33.96 -17.37
C ARG A 271 -15.34 32.50 -17.23
N GLN A 272 -16.56 32.19 -17.65
CA GLN A 272 -17.05 30.81 -17.73
C GLN A 272 -16.70 30.19 -19.09
N PRO A 273 -16.33 28.90 -19.13
CA PRO A 273 -16.04 28.20 -20.38
C PRO A 273 -17.31 28.02 -21.22
N ALA A 274 -17.17 28.06 -22.54
CA ALA A 274 -18.19 27.55 -23.45
C ALA A 274 -18.24 26.00 -23.41
N LEU A 275 -19.27 25.40 -24.04
CA LEU A 275 -19.47 23.94 -24.04
C LEU A 275 -18.31 23.14 -24.67
N ASP A 276 -17.52 23.77 -25.53
CA ASP A 276 -16.36 23.21 -26.22
C ASP A 276 -15.02 23.63 -25.60
N GLU A 277 -15.04 24.41 -24.52
CA GLU A 277 -13.84 24.90 -23.84
C GLU A 277 -13.52 24.05 -22.60
N THR A 278 -12.24 23.79 -22.36
CA THR A 278 -11.75 23.10 -21.15
C THR A 278 -11.01 24.08 -20.26
N VAL A 279 -11.31 24.06 -18.96
CA VAL A 279 -10.62 24.87 -17.97
C VAL A 279 -9.34 24.17 -17.55
N ALA A 280 -8.22 24.87 -17.66
CA ALA A 280 -6.94 24.43 -17.12
C ALA A 280 -6.49 25.41 -16.03
N LEU A 281 -6.12 24.88 -14.86
CA LEU A 281 -5.51 25.66 -13.79
C LEU A 281 -4.02 25.36 -13.73
N LEU A 282 -3.20 26.40 -13.78
CA LEU A 282 -1.77 26.32 -13.52
C LEU A 282 -1.49 26.87 -12.12
N VAL A 283 -1.01 26.01 -11.23
CA VAL A 283 -0.54 26.41 -9.90
C VAL A 283 0.99 26.42 -9.93
N SER A 284 1.59 27.60 -9.80
CA SER A 284 3.03 27.74 -9.59
C SER A 284 3.35 27.81 -8.10
N ASP A 285 4.55 27.40 -7.72
CA ASP A 285 5.09 27.54 -6.35
C ASP A 285 4.31 26.77 -5.27
N ARG A 286 3.76 25.61 -5.63
CA ARG A 286 3.09 24.68 -4.69
C ARG A 286 4.05 23.99 -3.70
N HIS A 287 5.35 24.28 -3.75
CA HIS A 287 6.43 23.42 -3.22
C HIS A 287 6.31 23.10 -1.71
N ASP A 288 5.73 24.00 -0.91
CA ASP A 288 5.43 23.75 0.52
C ASP A 288 4.02 24.19 0.94
N ASN A 289 3.23 24.71 0.00
CA ASN A 289 2.00 25.37 0.33
C ASN A 289 0.80 24.47 0.04
N VAL A 290 0.74 23.35 0.73
CA VAL A 290 -0.35 22.37 0.58
C VAL A 290 -1.71 22.98 0.97
N GLY A 291 -1.72 24.03 1.82
CA GLY A 291 -2.92 24.83 2.09
C GLY A 291 -3.52 25.52 0.87
N MET A 292 -2.77 25.68 -0.23
CA MET A 292 -3.29 26.19 -1.49
C MET A 292 -4.07 25.16 -2.29
N ASP A 293 -4.03 23.86 -1.98
CA ASP A 293 -4.73 22.84 -2.75
C ASP A 293 -6.27 23.06 -2.70
N PRO A 294 -6.93 23.27 -1.53
CA PRO A 294 -8.34 23.65 -1.46
C PRO A 294 -8.66 24.97 -2.16
N VAL A 295 -7.77 25.96 -2.06
CA VAL A 295 -7.94 27.28 -2.69
C VAL A 295 -7.89 27.14 -4.22
N ALA A 296 -6.91 26.41 -4.74
CA ALA A 296 -6.76 26.12 -6.16
C ALA A 296 -7.98 25.36 -6.68
N HIS A 297 -8.47 24.37 -5.93
CA HIS A 297 -9.70 23.66 -6.27
C HIS A 297 -10.91 24.59 -6.29
N ALA A 298 -11.08 25.47 -5.29
CA ALA A 298 -12.16 26.45 -5.26
C ALA A 298 -12.10 27.44 -6.43
N ILE A 299 -10.91 27.92 -6.80
CA ILE A 299 -10.70 28.78 -7.97
C ILE A 299 -11.06 28.04 -9.27
N ALA A 300 -10.62 26.79 -9.42
CA ALA A 300 -10.93 25.98 -10.59
C ALA A 300 -12.45 25.78 -10.72
N THR A 301 -13.12 25.42 -9.62
CA THR A 301 -14.57 25.24 -9.55
C THR A 301 -15.31 26.54 -9.87
N ALA A 302 -14.88 27.68 -9.30
CA ALA A 302 -15.46 28.99 -9.62
C ALA A 302 -15.27 29.38 -11.10
N GLY A 303 -14.17 28.94 -11.71
CA GLY A 303 -13.88 29.10 -13.14
C GLY A 303 -14.60 28.09 -14.05
N GLY A 304 -15.42 27.18 -13.50
CA GLY A 304 -16.19 26.20 -14.28
C GLY A 304 -15.45 24.90 -14.62
N ALA A 305 -14.37 24.57 -13.91
CA ALA A 305 -13.76 23.25 -14.02
C ALA A 305 -14.68 22.17 -13.42
N THR A 306 -14.80 21.03 -14.11
CA THR A 306 -15.66 19.88 -13.75
C THR A 306 -14.86 18.59 -13.59
#